data_AF-A0A5C3MCZ3-F1
#
_entry.id   AF-A0A5C3MCZ3-F1
#
_cell.length_a   1.000
_cell.length_b   1.000
_cell.length_c   1.000
_cell.angle_alpha   90.00
_cell.angle_beta   90.00
_cell.angle_gamma   90.00
#
_symmetry.space_group_name_H-M   'P 1'
#
loop_
_entity.id
_entity.type
_entity.pdbx_description
1 polymer ?
#
loop_
_entity_poly.entity_id
_entity_poly.type
_entity_poly.pdbx_seq_one_letter_code
_entity_poly.pdbx_strand_id
1 'polypeptide(L)'
;SPPSMFANRPIPQMGRANEQRVKMLWAAFAKSLAVPRAEMERRRDERLTEEDKKWQRTPARARRSPAEHAKTKAALRREIEEAHFTFAREQWQKKLAEANLRDDDWTEMTPAETRAVEDALG
;
A
#
# COMPACT_ATOMS: atom_id res chain seq x y z
N SER A 1 -24.44 -48.54 -19.98
CA SER A 1 -24.05 -47.13 -19.80
C SER A 1 -23.12 -47.01 -18.62
N PRO A 2 -21.86 -46.57 -18.79
CA PRO A 2 -21.00 -46.30 -17.64
C PRO A 2 -21.29 -44.90 -17.07
N PRO A 3 -21.13 -44.70 -15.74
CA PRO A 3 -21.40 -43.43 -15.09
C PRO A 3 -20.28 -42.42 -15.30
N SER A 4 -20.65 -41.16 -15.55
CA SER A 4 -19.73 -40.02 -15.60
C SER A 4 -19.04 -39.85 -14.26
N MET A 5 -17.75 -40.19 -14.20
CA MET A 5 -16.86 -39.77 -13.13
C MET A 5 -16.61 -38.28 -13.29
N PHE A 6 -17.23 -37.47 -12.44
CA PHE A 6 -16.81 -36.10 -12.22
C PHE A 6 -15.33 -36.14 -11.81
N ALA A 7 -14.47 -35.73 -12.73
CA ALA A 7 -13.05 -35.54 -12.50
C ALA A 7 -12.89 -34.50 -11.40
N ASN A 8 -12.69 -35.00 -10.17
CA ASN A 8 -12.18 -34.23 -9.05
C ASN A 8 -10.77 -33.78 -9.44
N ARG A 9 -10.65 -32.67 -10.18
CA ARG A 9 -9.35 -32.09 -10.53
C ARG A 9 -8.70 -31.67 -9.22
N PRO A 10 -7.60 -32.31 -8.77
CA PRO A 10 -6.85 -31.76 -7.66
C PRO A 10 -6.37 -30.38 -8.11
N ILE A 11 -6.79 -29.35 -7.39
CA ILE A 11 -6.18 -28.03 -7.52
C ILE A 11 -4.68 -28.26 -7.34
N PRO A 12 -3.82 -27.86 -8.31
CA PRO A 12 -2.41 -28.20 -8.25
C PRO A 12 -1.82 -27.72 -6.93
N GLN A 13 -1.28 -28.63 -6.12
CA GLN A 13 -0.72 -28.34 -4.80
C GLN A 13 0.32 -27.21 -4.83
N MET A 14 0.96 -26.98 -5.98
CA MET A 14 1.87 -25.85 -6.21
C MET A 14 1.19 -24.48 -6.03
N GLY A 15 -0.08 -24.31 -6.43
CA GLY A 15 -0.80 -23.04 -6.28
C GLY A 15 -1.00 -22.66 -4.81
N ARG A 16 -1.38 -23.63 -3.96
CA ARG A 16 -1.53 -23.40 -2.51
C ARG A 16 -0.19 -23.18 -1.81
N ALA A 17 0.87 -23.87 -2.25
CA ALA A 17 2.20 -23.69 -1.69
C ALA A 17 2.79 -22.32 -2.04
N ASN A 18 2.62 -21.85 -3.28
CA ASN A 18 3.03 -20.51 -3.71
C ASN A 18 2.22 -19.43 -2.99
N GLU A 19 0.91 -19.58 -2.88
CA GLU A 19 0.04 -18.68 -2.11
C GLU A 19 0.53 -18.53 -0.65
N GLN A 20 0.80 -19.64 0.03
CA GLN A 20 1.30 -19.61 1.41
C GLN A 20 2.65 -18.88 1.51
N ARG A 21 3.53 -19.06 0.52
CA ARG A 21 4.84 -18.38 0.46
C ARG A 21 4.68 -16.89 0.22
N VAL A 22 3.79 -16.48 -0.68
CA VAL A 22 3.43 -15.07 -0.92
C VAL A 22 2.91 -14.43 0.37
N LYS A 23 1.99 -15.09 1.08
CA LYS A 23 1.45 -14.61 2.37
C LYS A 23 2.52 -14.44 3.44
N MET A 24 3.44 -15.39 3.57
CA MET A 24 4.57 -15.29 4.50
C MET A 24 5.53 -14.15 4.14
N LEU A 25 5.85 -14.00 2.85
CA LEU A 25 6.69 -12.91 2.35
C LEU A 25 6.02 -11.55 2.59
N TRP A 26 4.72 -11.46 2.36
CA TRP A 26 3.95 -10.25 2.62
C TRP A 26 3.97 -9.89 4.10
N ALA A 27 3.69 -10.85 5.00
CA ALA A 27 3.69 -10.59 6.43
C ALA A 27 5.05 -10.08 6.94
N ALA A 28 6.16 -10.60 6.40
CA ALA A 28 7.49 -10.09 6.70
C ALA A 28 7.73 -8.69 6.10
N PHE A 29 7.28 -8.48 4.86
CA PHE A 29 7.43 -7.20 4.16
C PHE A 29 6.61 -6.08 4.82
N ALA A 30 5.35 -6.32 5.18
CA ALA A 30 4.50 -5.37 5.89
C ALA A 30 5.14 -4.90 7.21
N LYS A 31 5.76 -5.81 7.97
CA LYS A 31 6.54 -5.44 9.16
C LYS A 31 7.72 -4.52 8.83
N SER A 32 8.40 -4.75 7.70
CA SER A 32 9.50 -3.89 7.25
C SER A 32 9.04 -2.50 6.80
N LEU A 33 7.77 -2.35 6.39
CA LEU A 33 7.18 -1.07 6.00
C LEU A 33 6.76 -0.19 7.18
N ALA A 34 6.65 -0.74 8.40
CA ALA A 34 6.19 0.02 9.56
C ALA A 34 7.05 1.27 9.86
N VAL A 35 8.37 1.15 9.80
CA VAL A 35 9.30 2.27 10.04
C VAL A 35 9.26 3.30 8.89
N PRO A 36 9.39 2.90 7.60
CA PRO A 36 9.21 3.81 6.48
C PRO A 36 7.86 4.54 6.46
N ARG A 37 6.77 3.86 6.86
CA ARG A 37 5.44 4.46 6.97
C ARG A 37 5.39 5.52 8.06
N ALA A 38 5.89 5.20 9.26
CA ALA A 38 5.92 6.17 10.36
C ALA A 38 6.74 7.43 10.00
N GLU A 39 7.85 7.25 9.28
CA GLU A 39 8.65 8.38 8.78
C GLU A 39 7.90 9.18 7.70
N MET A 40 7.18 8.52 6.79
CA MET A 40 6.31 9.19 5.82
C MET A 40 5.21 10.01 6.51
N GLU A 41 4.51 9.41 7.47
CA GLU A 41 3.44 10.06 8.24
C GLU A 41 3.98 11.27 9.01
N ARG A 42 5.14 11.13 9.66
CA ARG A 42 5.83 12.24 10.32
C ARG A 42 6.14 13.38 9.34
N ARG A 43 6.73 13.07 8.18
CA ARG A 43 7.04 14.07 7.14
C ARG A 43 5.79 14.75 6.60
N ARG A 44 4.71 14.00 6.42
CA ARG A 44 3.41 14.53 6.01
C ARG A 44 2.92 15.54 7.05
N ASP A 45 2.87 15.15 8.31
CA ASP A 45 2.31 15.97 9.38
C ASP A 45 3.15 17.24 9.61
N GLU A 46 4.49 17.13 9.56
CA GLU A 46 5.41 18.26 9.61
C GLU A 46 5.15 19.23 8.45
N ARG A 47 5.09 18.75 7.20
CA ARG A 47 4.87 19.61 6.03
C ARG A 47 3.49 20.26 6.02
N LEU A 48 2.44 19.53 6.41
CA LEU A 48 1.09 20.09 6.53
C LEU A 48 1.02 21.17 7.61
N THR A 49 1.70 20.95 8.74
CA THR A 49 1.80 21.93 9.83
C THR A 49 2.54 23.18 9.39
N GLU A 50 3.65 23.05 8.66
CA GLU A 50 4.38 24.21 8.14
C GLU A 50 3.58 24.99 7.09
N GLU A 51 2.82 24.31 6.22
CA GLU A 51 1.93 24.97 5.27
C GLU A 51 0.79 25.72 5.99
N ASP A 52 0.23 25.16 7.07
CA ASP A 52 -0.74 25.85 7.93
C ASP A 52 -0.14 27.10 8.59
N LYS A 53 1.04 26.98 9.20
CA LYS A 53 1.75 28.12 9.81
C LYS A 53 2.02 29.21 8.79
N LYS A 54 2.45 28.84 7.58
CA LYS A 54 2.70 29.78 6.48
C LYS A 54 1.43 30.51 6.08
N TRP A 55 0.32 29.79 5.93
CA TRP A 55 -0.98 30.37 5.60
C TRP A 55 -1.48 31.34 6.67
N GLN A 56 -1.36 30.97 7.96
CA GLN A 56 -1.75 31.82 9.08
C GLN A 56 -0.88 33.08 9.21
N ARG A 57 0.42 32.98 8.94
CA ARG A 57 1.35 34.13 8.96
C ARG A 57 1.21 35.03 7.74
N THR A 58 0.64 34.54 6.64
CA THR A 58 0.42 35.34 5.43
C THR A 58 -0.61 36.44 5.71
N PRO A 59 -0.34 37.72 5.37
CA PRO A 59 -1.31 38.81 5.53
C PRO A 59 -2.62 38.52 4.80
N ALA A 60 -3.77 38.88 5.39
CA ALA A 60 -5.09 38.54 4.88
C ALA A 60 -5.31 38.92 3.39
N ARG A 61 -4.78 40.08 2.96
CA ARG A 61 -4.85 40.57 1.57
C ARG A 61 -4.13 39.70 0.54
N ALA A 62 -3.17 38.88 0.98
CA ALA A 62 -2.38 37.98 0.13
C ALA A 62 -2.61 36.50 0.49
N ARG A 63 -3.51 36.23 1.45
CA ARG A 63 -3.78 34.90 1.95
C ARG A 63 -4.74 34.21 0.99
N ARG A 64 -4.39 33.01 0.54
CA ARG A 64 -5.29 32.12 -0.22
C ARG A 64 -6.57 31.88 0.56
N SER A 65 -7.69 31.68 -0.13
CA SER A 65 -8.93 31.32 0.54
C SER A 65 -8.77 30.01 1.33
N PRO A 66 -9.57 29.78 2.39
CA PRO A 66 -9.54 28.51 3.13
C PRO A 66 -9.74 27.29 2.22
N ALA A 67 -10.57 27.41 1.19
CA ALA A 67 -10.83 26.34 0.23
C ALA A 67 -9.58 26.02 -0.63
N GLU A 68 -8.88 27.04 -1.13
CA GLU A 68 -7.63 26.85 -1.89
C GLU A 68 -6.49 26.33 -1.02
N HIS A 69 -6.43 26.76 0.24
CA HIS A 69 -5.50 26.23 1.22
C HIS A 69 -5.76 24.74 1.49
N ALA A 70 -7.02 24.35 1.68
CA ALA A 70 -7.40 22.95 1.83
C ALA A 70 -7.02 22.09 0.60
N LYS A 71 -7.23 22.61 -0.62
CA LYS A 71 -6.77 21.95 -1.86
C LYS A 71 -5.25 21.80 -1.90
N THR A 72 -4.51 22.82 -1.48
CA THR A 72 -3.04 22.78 -1.40
C THR A 72 -2.58 21.70 -0.42
N LYS A 73 -3.19 21.62 0.76
CA LYS A 73 -2.90 20.57 1.75
C LYS A 73 -3.21 19.19 1.23
N ALA A 74 -4.33 19.00 0.54
CA ALA A 74 -4.70 17.73 -0.06
C ALA A 74 -3.69 17.29 -1.12
N ALA A 75 -3.24 18.21 -1.98
CA ALA A 75 -2.20 17.95 -2.98
C ALA A 75 -0.86 17.58 -2.33
N LEU A 76 -0.44 18.32 -1.29
CA LEU A 76 0.80 18.08 -0.57
C LEU A 76 0.79 16.72 0.15
N ARG A 77 -0.34 16.36 0.77
CA ARG A 77 -0.55 15.04 1.37
C ARG A 77 -0.37 13.95 0.31
N ARG A 78 -1.06 14.08 -0.82
CA ARG A 78 -1.01 13.10 -1.90
C ARG A 78 0.42 12.94 -2.43
N GLU A 79 1.15 14.02 -2.68
CA GLU A 79 2.53 13.96 -3.16
C GLU A 79 3.45 13.15 -2.24
N ILE A 80 3.31 13.34 -0.92
CA ILE A 80 4.13 12.64 0.09
C ILE A 80 3.75 11.16 0.18
N GLU A 81 2.46 10.86 0.14
CA GLU A 81 1.94 9.49 0.23
C GLU A 81 2.23 8.69 -1.05
N GLU A 82 2.04 9.29 -2.24
CA GLU A 82 2.22 8.64 -3.54
C GLU A 82 3.66 8.16 -3.78
N ALA A 83 4.66 8.93 -3.32
CA ALA A 83 6.06 8.53 -3.38
C ALA A 83 6.35 7.29 -2.51
N HIS A 84 5.75 7.22 -1.32
CA HIS A 84 5.90 6.08 -0.41
C HIS A 84 5.25 4.82 -0.98
N PHE A 85 4.04 4.94 -1.52
CA PHE A 85 3.30 3.80 -2.08
C PHE A 85 3.95 3.25 -3.34
N THR A 86 4.46 4.14 -4.21
CA THR A 86 5.21 3.73 -5.40
C THR A 86 6.45 2.93 -5.01
N PHE A 87 7.24 3.44 -4.07
CA PHE A 87 8.42 2.73 -3.56
C PHE A 87 8.05 1.38 -2.93
N ALA A 88 7.02 1.33 -2.08
CA ALA A 88 6.58 0.10 -1.44
C ALA A 88 6.14 -0.96 -2.47
N ARG A 89 5.43 -0.55 -3.52
CA ARG A 89 5.02 -1.43 -4.63
C ARG A 89 6.22 -1.99 -5.39
N GLU A 90 7.20 -1.16 -5.72
CA GLU A 90 8.41 -1.61 -6.41
C GLU A 90 9.23 -2.59 -5.57
N GLN A 91 9.39 -2.31 -4.28
CA GLN A 91 10.08 -3.22 -3.36
C GLN A 91 9.35 -4.55 -3.22
N TRP A 92 8.02 -4.51 -3.21
CA TRP A 92 7.21 -5.71 -3.17
C TRP A 92 7.40 -6.57 -4.42
N GLN A 93 7.32 -5.97 -5.61
CA GLN A 93 7.53 -6.69 -6.87
C GLN A 93 8.94 -7.29 -6.96
N LYS A 94 9.97 -6.60 -6.45
CA LYS A 94 11.33 -7.15 -6.34
C LYS A 94 11.38 -8.38 -5.44
N LYS A 95 10.72 -8.35 -4.28
CA LYS A 95 10.66 -9.50 -3.36
C LYS A 95 9.95 -10.72 -3.96
N LEU A 96 8.89 -10.50 -4.72
CA LEU A 96 8.22 -11.58 -5.45
C LEU A 96 9.16 -12.19 -6.50
N ALA A 97 9.82 -11.35 -7.30
CA ALA A 97 10.77 -11.81 -8.31
C ALA A 97 11.95 -12.59 -7.70
N GLU A 98 12.53 -12.12 -6.59
CA GLU A 98 13.59 -12.81 -5.85
C GLU A 98 13.16 -14.18 -5.32
N ALA A 99 11.88 -14.33 -4.96
CA ALA A 99 11.31 -15.59 -4.50
C ALA A 99 10.84 -16.52 -5.64
N ASN A 100 11.00 -16.08 -6.90
CA ASN A 100 10.47 -16.72 -8.11
C ASN A 100 8.95 -16.93 -8.04
N LEU A 101 8.25 -15.93 -7.50
CA LEU A 101 6.79 -15.87 -7.39
C LEU A 101 6.28 -14.75 -8.31
N ARG A 102 5.07 -14.94 -8.84
CA ARG A 102 4.39 -13.99 -9.72
C ARG A 102 3.27 -13.30 -8.95
N ASP A 103 2.83 -12.14 -9.44
CA ASP A 103 1.64 -11.47 -8.90
C ASP A 103 0.40 -12.40 -8.98
N ASP A 104 0.31 -13.25 -10.00
CA ASP A 104 -0.77 -14.23 -10.16
C ASP A 104 -0.72 -15.41 -9.17
N ASP A 105 0.43 -15.64 -8.51
CA ASP A 105 0.52 -16.59 -7.39
C ASP A 105 -0.19 -16.06 -6.12
N TRP A 106 -0.60 -14.78 -6.16
CA TRP A 106 -1.42 -14.13 -5.16
C TRP A 106 -2.91 -14.40 -5.45
N THR A 107 -3.49 -15.41 -4.79
CA THR A 107 -4.93 -15.72 -4.87
C THR A 107 -5.78 -14.77 -4.00
N GLU A 108 -7.12 -14.92 -3.99
CA GLU A 108 -8.03 -14.05 -3.23
C GLU A 108 -7.57 -13.83 -1.79
N MET A 109 -7.30 -12.56 -1.47
CA MET A 109 -7.02 -12.11 -0.12
C MET A 109 -8.26 -12.20 0.74
N THR A 110 -8.11 -12.72 1.96
CA THR A 110 -9.14 -12.51 2.96
C THR A 110 -9.26 -11.02 3.28
N PRO A 111 -10.44 -10.53 3.70
CA PRO A 111 -10.63 -9.11 4.03
C PRO A 111 -9.64 -8.58 5.09
N ALA A 112 -9.18 -9.44 6.00
CA ALA A 112 -8.17 -9.09 7.00
C ALA A 112 -6.78 -8.89 6.38
N GLU A 113 -6.40 -9.73 5.40
CA GLU A 113 -5.16 -9.57 4.65
C GLU A 113 -5.24 -8.32 3.77
N THR A 114 -6.38 -8.07 3.10
CA THR A 114 -6.62 -6.87 2.28
C THR A 114 -6.47 -5.62 3.13
N ARG A 115 -7.10 -5.60 4.30
CA ARG A 115 -6.98 -4.48 5.23
C ARG A 115 -5.55 -4.29 5.75
N ALA A 116 -4.80 -5.36 5.97
CA ALA A 116 -3.39 -5.25 6.36
C ALA A 116 -2.51 -4.74 5.21
N VAL A 117 -2.86 -5.05 3.95
CA VAL A 117 -2.23 -4.49 2.75
C VAL A 117 -2.58 -3.03 2.58
N GLU A 118 -3.86 -2.68 2.64
CA GLU A 118 -4.36 -1.30 2.58
C GLU A 118 -3.77 -0.47 3.71
N ASP A 119 -3.72 -0.98 4.94
CA ASP A 119 -3.05 -0.29 6.02
C ASP A 119 -1.57 -0.09 5.67
N ALA A 120 -0.83 -1.14 5.28
CA ALA A 120 0.61 -1.02 5.00
C ALA A 120 0.94 -0.15 3.75
N LEU A 121 0.03 -0.05 2.79
CA LEU A 121 0.20 0.67 1.52
C LEU A 121 -0.66 1.95 1.40
N GLY A 122 -1.41 2.32 2.43
CA GLY A 122 -2.24 3.52 2.49
C GLY A 122 -3.65 3.40 1.91
#